data_AF-A0A4Y2GM74-F1
#
_entry.id   AF-A0A4Y2GM74-F1
#
_cell.length_a   1.000
_cell.length_b   1.000
_cell.length_c   1.000
_cell.angle_alpha   90.00
_cell.angle_beta   90.00
_cell.angle_gamma   90.00
#
_symmetry.space_group_name_H-M   'P 1'
#
loop_
_entity.id
_entity.type
_entity.pdbx_description
1 polymer ?
#
loop_
_entity_poly.entity_id
_entity_poly.type
_entity_poly.pdbx_seq_one_letter_code
_entity_poly.pdbx_strand_id
1 'polypeptide(L)'
;MASVLFFSLLQRPYFAISTTRDIELKVIRCFYFVDMEPSYTIETASRGALAKMQEIGHGLQMVEFQLIQDEVQLDFPNLEAIEGFINDVLHYLTNVRSLRFFNNCTNGNLEAVSTSCEQLEHLYLYRCPVLDDGLESVLINFPGITLEVENCYEVYNDAITRLRRDFINADIIYTDDRIGDENSDSDGSYMDENEYNESKDFQQQHSSDSDD
;
A
#
# COMPACT_ATOMS: atom_id res chain seq x y z
N MET A 1 -6.33 -22.41 19.44
CA MET A 1 -5.68 -21.38 20.26
C MET A 1 -4.74 -20.61 19.34
N ALA A 2 -5.09 -19.37 18.97
CA ALA A 2 -4.17 -18.51 18.24
C ALA A 2 -2.99 -18.17 19.15
N SER A 3 -1.81 -18.73 18.87
CA SER A 3 -0.58 -18.34 19.57
C SER A 3 -0.07 -17.03 19.02
N VAL A 4 -0.73 -15.92 19.34
CA VAL A 4 -0.21 -14.57 19.04
C VAL A 4 1.15 -14.46 19.72
N LEU A 5 2.21 -14.64 18.94
CA LEU A 5 3.55 -14.23 19.36
C LEU A 5 3.55 -12.71 19.35
N PHE A 6 3.01 -12.09 20.39
CA PHE A 6 3.40 -10.73 20.70
C PHE A 6 4.91 -10.78 20.94
N PHE A 7 5.70 -10.31 19.98
CA PHE A 7 7.02 -9.76 20.28
C PHE A 7 6.78 -8.48 21.06
N SER A 8 6.33 -8.66 22.30
CA SER A 8 6.15 -7.63 23.28
C SER A 8 7.54 -7.29 23.81
N LEU A 9 8.29 -6.55 23.00
CA LEU A 9 9.32 -5.65 23.53
C LEU A 9 8.56 -4.55 24.29
N LEU A 10 8.13 -4.86 25.52
CA LEU A 10 7.32 -3.99 26.34
C LEU A 10 7.94 -2.58 26.40
N GLN A 11 7.13 -1.62 25.94
CA GLN A 11 7.08 -0.18 26.21
C GLN A 11 7.46 0.83 25.11
N ARG A 12 7.93 0.45 23.91
CA ARG A 12 8.27 1.41 22.82
C ARG A 12 8.06 0.75 21.44
N PRO A 13 8.08 1.50 20.32
CA PRO A 13 7.25 1.24 19.13
C PRO A 13 7.22 -0.20 18.64
N TYR A 14 6.01 -0.67 18.36
CA TYR A 14 5.77 -2.09 18.19
C TYR A 14 5.63 -2.46 16.71
N PHE A 15 6.72 -2.88 16.09
CA PHE A 15 6.55 -3.83 15.00
C PHE A 15 6.17 -5.18 15.62
N ALA A 16 4.88 -5.50 15.61
CA ALA A 16 4.39 -6.78 16.10
C ALA A 16 4.22 -7.73 14.92
N ILE A 17 4.82 -8.92 15.02
CA ILE A 17 4.59 -10.07 14.15
C ILE A 17 3.68 -11.03 14.91
N SER A 18 2.37 -10.92 14.74
CA SER A 18 1.47 -11.94 15.29
C SER A 18 1.44 -13.13 14.36
N THR A 19 1.94 -14.29 14.80
CA THR A 19 1.65 -15.56 14.13
C THR A 19 0.38 -16.16 14.72
N THR A 20 -0.49 -16.75 13.91
CA THR A 20 -1.54 -17.65 14.43
C THR A 20 -1.21 -19.06 13.97
N ARG A 21 -1.06 -20.00 14.90
CA ARG A 21 -1.04 -21.43 14.58
C ARG A 21 -2.47 -21.91 14.38
N ASP A 22 -3.09 -21.48 13.28
CA ASP A 22 -4.09 -22.34 12.67
C ASP A 22 -3.34 -23.39 11.86
N ILE A 23 -3.81 -24.63 11.94
CA ILE A 23 -3.02 -25.83 11.61
C ILE A 23 -2.69 -25.86 10.09
N GLU A 24 -3.30 -24.98 9.30
CA GLU A 24 -3.14 -24.84 7.86
C GLU A 24 -2.74 -23.42 7.39
N LEU A 25 -2.84 -22.38 8.24
CA LEU A 25 -2.61 -20.99 7.83
C LEU A 25 -1.62 -20.29 8.79
N LYS A 26 -0.41 -20.05 8.29
CA LYS A 26 0.57 -19.18 8.98
C LYS A 26 0.29 -17.73 8.59
N VAL A 27 -0.62 -17.10 9.33
CA VAL A 27 -0.91 -15.67 9.19
C VAL A 27 0.15 -14.88 9.94
N ILE A 28 0.79 -13.92 9.28
CA ILE A 28 1.53 -12.85 9.95
C ILE A 28 0.76 -11.55 9.80
N ARG A 29 0.52 -10.86 10.90
CA ARG A 29 0.16 -9.44 10.90
C ARG A 29 1.38 -8.59 11.19
N CYS A 30 1.67 -7.65 10.31
CA CYS A 30 2.70 -6.63 10.49
C CYS A 30 2.02 -5.33 10.88
N PHE A 31 2.31 -4.82 12.08
CA PHE A 31 1.74 -3.57 12.57
C PHE A 31 2.77 -2.43 12.52
N TYR A 32 2.30 -1.26 12.09
CA TYR A 32 3.09 -0.02 12.12
C TYR A 32 2.37 1.02 12.96
N PHE A 33 3.08 1.67 13.89
CA PHE A 33 2.57 2.68 14.81
C PHE A 33 3.26 4.02 14.53
N VAL A 34 2.49 5.09 14.38
CA VAL A 34 2.97 6.41 13.92
C VAL A 34 3.37 7.34 15.09
N ASP A 35 2.98 7.01 16.32
CA ASP A 35 3.17 7.89 17.47
C ASP A 35 4.45 7.53 18.24
N MET A 36 5.51 8.35 18.10
CA MET A 36 6.81 8.06 18.71
C MET A 36 7.62 9.27 19.17
N GLU A 37 8.22 9.12 20.36
CA GLU A 37 9.33 9.95 20.83
C GLU A 37 10.52 9.90 19.85
N PRO A 38 11.19 11.04 19.55
CA PRO A 38 12.21 11.18 18.49
C PRO A 38 13.52 10.40 18.69
N SER A 39 13.64 9.60 19.77
CA SER A 39 14.89 8.91 20.13
C SER A 39 15.00 7.47 19.62
N TYR A 40 13.92 6.88 19.09
CA TYR A 40 13.93 5.54 18.52
C TYR A 40 13.62 5.60 17.03
N THR A 41 14.62 5.31 16.19
CA THR A 41 14.46 5.41 14.73
C THR A 41 13.67 4.21 14.21
N ILE A 42 12.74 4.47 13.30
CA ILE A 42 11.99 3.47 12.49
C ILE A 42 12.93 2.39 11.93
N GLU A 43 14.16 2.79 11.57
CA GLU A 43 15.22 1.95 11.03
C GLU A 43 15.62 0.77 11.94
N THR A 44 15.62 0.95 13.27
CA THR A 44 16.03 -0.14 14.17
C THR A 44 14.94 -1.20 14.29
N ALA A 45 13.67 -0.78 14.34
CA ALA A 45 12.53 -1.69 14.38
C ALA A 45 12.40 -2.47 13.07
N SER A 46 12.56 -1.80 11.92
CA SER A 46 12.49 -2.42 10.60
C SER A 46 13.58 -3.48 10.40
N ARG A 47 14.81 -3.25 10.88
CA ARG A 47 15.88 -4.26 10.79
C ARG A 47 15.59 -5.54 11.56
N GLY A 48 15.05 -5.44 12.77
CA GLY A 48 14.68 -6.61 13.58
C GLY A 48 13.55 -7.41 12.94
N ALA A 49 12.53 -6.71 12.44
CA ALA A 49 11.44 -7.29 11.67
C ALA A 49 11.94 -8.03 10.42
N LEU A 50 12.81 -7.38 9.66
CA LEU A 50 13.35 -7.91 8.40
C LEU A 50 14.19 -9.16 8.63
N ALA A 51 15.07 -9.14 9.62
CA ALA A 51 15.86 -10.32 10.00
C ALA A 51 14.96 -11.51 10.38
N LYS A 52 13.82 -11.25 11.02
CA LYS A 52 12.86 -12.31 11.33
C LYS A 52 12.13 -12.80 10.09
N MET A 53 11.72 -11.91 9.19
CA MET A 53 11.10 -12.27 7.91
C MET A 53 12.04 -13.10 7.03
N GLN A 54 13.33 -12.80 7.04
CA GLN A 54 14.33 -13.64 6.36
C GLN A 54 14.36 -15.08 6.90
N GLU A 55 14.15 -15.27 8.21
CA GLU A 55 14.14 -16.61 8.83
C GLU A 55 12.86 -17.39 8.53
N ILE A 56 11.70 -16.73 8.55
CA ILE A 56 10.39 -17.43 8.53
C ILE A 56 9.56 -17.20 7.27
N GLY A 57 9.87 -16.17 6.47
CA GLY A 57 9.07 -15.65 5.37
C GLY A 57 8.78 -16.70 4.29
N HIS A 58 9.80 -17.48 3.92
CA HIS A 58 9.66 -18.55 2.94
C HIS A 58 8.64 -19.62 3.35
N GLY A 59 8.33 -19.74 4.63
CA GLY A 59 7.36 -20.71 5.13
C GLY A 59 5.92 -20.20 5.16
N LEU A 60 5.67 -18.92 4.85
CA LEU A 60 4.37 -18.27 5.00
C LEU A 60 3.52 -18.41 3.74
N GLN A 61 2.22 -18.61 3.94
CA GLN A 61 1.24 -18.70 2.87
C GLN A 61 0.26 -17.52 2.88
N MET A 62 0.10 -16.85 4.03
CA MET A 62 -0.79 -15.71 4.19
C MET A 62 -0.11 -14.61 5.00
N VAL A 63 -0.06 -13.39 4.47
CA VAL A 63 0.51 -12.25 5.18
C VAL A 63 -0.44 -11.06 5.09
N GLU A 64 -0.58 -10.36 6.20
CA GLU A 64 -1.40 -9.18 6.36
C GLU A 64 -0.52 -8.02 6.84
N PHE A 65 -0.50 -6.93 6.09
CA PHE A 65 0.13 -5.69 6.47
C PHE A 65 -0.96 -4.72 6.92
N GLN A 66 -0.88 -4.27 8.17
CA GLN A 66 -1.85 -3.33 8.73
C GLN A 66 -1.14 -2.14 9.34
N LEU A 67 -1.43 -0.96 8.80
CA LEU A 67 -1.05 0.28 9.44
C LEU A 67 -2.11 0.63 10.50
N ILE A 68 -1.70 0.72 11.77
CA ILE A 68 -2.56 1.18 12.85
C ILE A 68 -2.33 2.68 12.98
N GLN A 69 -3.25 3.46 12.41
CA GLN A 69 -3.38 4.88 12.74
C GLN A 69 -4.38 5.01 13.87
N ASP A 70 -4.00 5.74 14.92
CA ASP A 70 -4.97 6.28 15.85
C ASP A 70 -5.78 7.33 15.07
N GLU A 71 -7.12 7.36 15.22
CA GLU A 71 -8.03 8.18 14.39
C GLU A 71 -7.81 9.70 14.52
N VAL A 72 -6.84 10.11 15.33
CA VAL A 72 -6.51 11.50 15.63
C VAL A 72 -5.57 12.03 14.55
N GLN A 73 -6.17 12.65 13.52
CA GLN A 73 -5.59 13.58 12.54
C GLN A 73 -4.09 13.86 12.72
N LEU A 74 -3.24 13.09 12.06
CA LEU A 74 -1.82 13.39 11.96
C LEU A 74 -1.37 13.08 10.54
N ASP A 75 -0.50 13.94 10.02
CA ASP A 75 0.16 13.84 8.73
C ASP A 75 0.40 12.38 8.34
N PHE A 76 -0.01 12.01 7.13
CA PHE A 76 0.16 10.65 6.62
C PHE A 76 1.56 10.15 6.99
N PRO A 77 1.70 8.99 7.65
CA PRO A 77 3.00 8.45 7.99
C PRO A 77 3.81 8.35 6.70
N ASN A 78 5.12 8.55 6.81
CA ASN A 78 6.02 8.55 5.67
C ASN A 78 5.79 7.28 4.82
N LEU A 79 4.96 7.41 3.78
CA LEU A 79 4.49 6.30 2.95
C LEU A 79 5.68 5.68 2.23
N GLU A 80 6.69 6.48 1.88
CA GLU A 80 7.94 6.00 1.28
C GLU A 80 8.69 5.05 2.21
N ALA A 81 8.75 5.35 3.53
CA ALA A 81 9.40 4.47 4.50
C ALA A 81 8.62 3.16 4.71
N ILE A 82 7.29 3.23 4.73
CA ILE A 82 6.41 2.06 4.83
C ILE A 82 6.54 1.21 3.57
N GLU A 83 6.51 1.86 2.41
CA GLU A 83 6.66 1.22 1.10
C GLU A 83 7.98 0.48 1.01
N GLY A 84 9.10 1.15 1.34
CA GLY A 84 10.43 0.54 1.34
C GLY A 84 10.50 -0.68 2.26
N PHE A 85 9.95 -0.58 3.47
CA PHE A 85 9.91 -1.72 4.40
C PHE A 85 9.08 -2.90 3.86
N ILE A 86 7.88 -2.64 3.33
CA ILE A 86 7.03 -3.68 2.75
C ILE A 86 7.75 -4.35 1.58
N ASN A 87 8.37 -3.57 0.69
CA ASN A 87 9.13 -4.08 -0.45
C ASN A 87 10.27 -4.99 0.00
N ASP A 88 11.04 -4.57 1.02
CA ASP A 88 12.10 -5.40 1.60
C ASP A 88 11.55 -6.73 2.17
N VAL A 89 10.37 -6.70 2.80
CA VAL A 89 9.73 -7.91 3.33
C VAL A 89 9.23 -8.84 2.22
N LEU A 90 8.64 -8.29 1.15
CA LEU A 90 8.05 -9.07 0.05
C LEU A 90 9.06 -10.03 -0.60
N HIS A 91 10.34 -9.65 -0.65
CA HIS A 91 11.41 -10.52 -1.16
C HIS A 91 11.59 -11.84 -0.39
N TYR A 92 11.13 -11.90 0.87
CA TYR A 92 11.19 -13.12 1.68
C TYR A 92 9.90 -13.95 1.60
N LEU A 93 8.84 -13.44 0.98
CA LEU A 93 7.50 -14.07 0.94
C LEU A 93 7.30 -14.96 -0.29
N THR A 94 8.30 -15.75 -0.67
CA THR A 94 8.33 -16.50 -1.95
C THR A 94 7.24 -17.59 -2.11
N ASN A 95 6.57 -18.00 -1.03
CA ASN A 95 5.50 -19.02 -1.06
C ASN A 95 4.15 -18.45 -0.61
N VAL A 96 4.03 -17.12 -0.54
CA VAL A 96 2.77 -16.48 -0.14
C VAL A 96 1.72 -16.66 -1.25
N ARG A 97 0.51 -17.01 -0.82
CA ARG A 97 -0.66 -17.21 -1.69
C ARG A 97 -1.75 -16.19 -1.42
N SER A 98 -1.79 -15.63 -0.22
CA SER A 98 -2.72 -14.57 0.14
C SER A 98 -2.00 -13.40 0.79
N LEU A 99 -2.16 -12.22 0.19
CA LEU A 99 -1.68 -10.96 0.73
C LEU A 99 -2.85 -10.03 1.04
N ARG A 100 -2.76 -9.35 2.18
CA ARG A 100 -3.74 -8.35 2.59
C ARG A 100 -3.06 -7.07 3.01
N PHE A 101 -3.54 -5.95 2.49
CA PHE A 101 -3.07 -4.62 2.85
C PHE A 101 -4.21 -3.80 3.42
N PHE A 102 -3.92 -3.04 4.48
CA PHE A 102 -4.85 -2.17 5.17
C PHE A 102 -4.22 -0.80 5.35
N ASN A 103 -4.69 0.20 4.58
CA ASN A 103 -4.23 1.59 4.58
C ASN A 103 -2.75 1.82 4.27
N ASN A 104 -2.05 0.88 3.64
CA ASN A 104 -0.58 0.90 3.58
C ASN A 104 0.04 0.29 2.32
N CYS A 105 -0.71 0.26 1.22
CA CYS A 105 -0.22 -0.22 -0.06
C CYS A 105 -0.21 0.93 -1.06
N THR A 106 0.90 1.11 -1.74
CA THR A 106 1.07 2.03 -2.87
C THR A 106 1.21 1.25 -4.17
N ASN A 107 1.24 1.92 -5.31
CA ASN A 107 1.56 1.27 -6.60
C ASN A 107 2.95 0.63 -6.60
N GLY A 108 3.94 1.25 -5.93
CA GLY A 108 5.28 0.68 -5.81
C GLY A 108 5.27 -0.64 -5.04
N ASN A 109 4.42 -0.76 -4.02
CA ASN A 109 4.19 -2.06 -3.36
C ASN A 109 3.55 -3.08 -4.30
N LEU A 110 2.57 -2.70 -5.12
CA LEU A 110 1.93 -3.61 -6.07
C LEU A 110 2.90 -4.10 -7.16
N GLU A 111 3.82 -3.25 -7.61
CA GLU A 111 4.91 -3.66 -8.50
C GLU A 111 5.86 -4.66 -7.82
N ALA A 112 6.23 -4.41 -6.56
CA ALA A 112 7.05 -5.33 -5.78
C ALA A 112 6.34 -6.68 -5.51
N VAL A 113 5.03 -6.67 -5.26
CA VAL A 113 4.21 -7.87 -5.14
C VAL A 113 4.25 -8.66 -6.44
N SER A 114 4.04 -7.98 -7.57
CA SER A 114 4.04 -8.56 -8.91
C SER A 114 5.35 -9.24 -9.30
N THR A 115 6.46 -8.78 -8.74
CA THR A 115 7.81 -9.32 -9.04
C THR A 115 8.31 -10.33 -8.01
N SER A 116 7.83 -10.27 -6.76
CA SER A 116 8.37 -11.10 -5.65
C SER A 116 7.48 -12.27 -5.24
N CYS A 117 6.17 -12.19 -5.49
CA CYS A 117 5.18 -13.16 -4.95
C CYS A 117 4.63 -14.08 -6.05
N GLU A 118 5.47 -14.93 -6.64
CA GLU A 118 5.13 -15.77 -7.82
C GLU A 118 3.94 -16.74 -7.62
N GLN A 119 3.60 -17.07 -6.37
CA GLN A 119 2.51 -18.00 -6.02
C GLN A 119 1.24 -17.30 -5.53
N LEU A 120 1.13 -15.98 -5.74
CA LEU A 120 -0.01 -15.22 -5.26
C LEU A 120 -1.32 -15.66 -5.95
N GLU A 121 -2.30 -16.04 -5.15
CA GLU A 121 -3.63 -16.48 -5.58
C GLU A 121 -4.71 -15.47 -5.15
N HIS A 122 -4.48 -14.74 -4.06
CA HIS A 122 -5.43 -13.79 -3.47
C HIS A 122 -4.73 -12.50 -3.04
N LEU A 123 -5.24 -11.35 -3.48
CA LEU A 123 -4.81 -10.03 -3.03
C LEU A 123 -6.02 -9.23 -2.53
N TYR A 124 -5.95 -8.77 -1.29
CA TYR A 124 -6.96 -7.92 -0.67
C TYR A 124 -6.38 -6.56 -0.34
N LEU A 125 -7.03 -5.50 -0.82
CA LEU A 125 -6.65 -4.10 -0.59
C LEU A 125 -7.81 -3.39 0.09
N TYR A 126 -7.56 -2.87 1.29
CA TYR A 126 -8.55 -2.08 2.03
C TYR A 126 -8.02 -0.67 2.27
N ARG A 127 -8.73 0.32 1.73
CA ARG A 127 -8.44 1.74 1.91
C ARG A 127 -6.99 2.11 1.55
N CYS A 128 -6.46 1.51 0.50
CA CYS A 128 -5.10 1.78 0.03
C CYS A 128 -5.08 2.93 -1.00
N PRO A 129 -4.05 3.82 -0.97
CA PRO A 129 -3.77 4.80 -2.03
C PRO A 129 -3.15 4.11 -3.27
N VAL A 130 -3.94 3.28 -3.95
CA VAL A 130 -3.51 2.60 -5.18
C VAL A 130 -4.27 3.16 -6.37
N LEU A 131 -3.56 3.36 -7.48
CA LEU A 131 -4.14 3.77 -8.75
C LEU A 131 -4.44 2.53 -9.61
N ASP A 132 -5.25 2.76 -10.63
CA ASP A 132 -5.65 1.76 -11.62
C ASP A 132 -4.44 1.02 -12.25
N ASP A 133 -3.36 1.75 -12.55
CA ASP A 133 -2.12 1.19 -13.14
C ASP A 133 -1.44 0.19 -12.18
N GLY A 134 -1.52 0.44 -10.87
CA GLY A 134 -1.01 -0.48 -9.86
C GLY A 134 -1.78 -1.80 -9.87
N LEU A 135 -3.11 -1.75 -9.98
CA LEU A 135 -3.95 -2.96 -10.09
C LEU A 135 -3.69 -3.71 -11.40
N GLU A 136 -3.53 -2.98 -12.50
CA GLU A 136 -3.22 -3.56 -13.81
C GLU A 136 -1.90 -4.34 -13.78
N SER A 137 -0.88 -3.81 -13.10
CA SER A 137 0.43 -4.48 -12.95
C SER A 137 0.31 -5.86 -12.28
N VAL A 138 -0.57 -5.99 -11.28
CA VAL A 138 -0.84 -7.25 -10.58
C VAL A 138 -1.56 -8.23 -11.52
N LEU A 139 -2.60 -7.76 -12.21
CA LEU A 139 -3.42 -8.62 -13.08
C LEU A 139 -2.64 -9.16 -14.29
N ILE A 140 -1.66 -8.40 -14.80
CA ILE A 140 -0.74 -8.85 -15.86
C ILE A 140 0.08 -10.05 -15.39
N ASN A 141 0.60 -10.01 -14.15
CA ASN A 141 1.48 -11.04 -13.63
C ASN A 141 0.73 -12.24 -13.02
N PHE A 142 -0.51 -12.04 -12.58
CA PHE A 142 -1.35 -13.06 -11.96
C PHE A 142 -2.71 -13.19 -12.68
N PRO A 143 -2.77 -13.83 -13.85
CA PRO A 143 -3.97 -13.84 -14.69
C PRO A 143 -5.18 -14.57 -14.07
N GLY A 144 -4.99 -15.37 -13.02
CA GLY A 144 -6.05 -16.10 -12.32
C GLY A 144 -6.27 -15.66 -10.87
N ILE A 145 -5.77 -14.49 -10.49
CA ILE A 145 -5.85 -14.00 -9.11
C ILE A 145 -7.29 -13.65 -8.72
N THR A 146 -7.61 -13.82 -7.44
CA THR A 146 -8.73 -13.13 -6.81
C THR A 146 -8.24 -11.79 -6.26
N LEU A 147 -8.71 -10.70 -6.85
CA LEU A 147 -8.39 -9.33 -6.45
C LEU A 147 -9.62 -8.71 -5.78
N GLU A 148 -9.50 -8.45 -4.48
CA GLU A 148 -10.51 -7.77 -3.68
C GLU A 148 -10.04 -6.35 -3.37
N VAL A 149 -10.80 -5.35 -3.82
CA VAL A 149 -10.49 -3.94 -3.62
C VAL A 149 -11.66 -3.28 -2.91
N GLU A 150 -11.43 -2.90 -1.67
CA GLU A 150 -12.46 -2.33 -0.79
C GLU A 150 -12.06 -0.93 -0.33
N ASN A 151 -12.92 0.06 -0.61
CA ASN A 151 -12.77 1.43 -0.16
C ASN A 151 -11.42 2.10 -0.55
N CYS A 152 -10.77 1.65 -1.62
CA CYS A 152 -9.58 2.29 -2.18
C CYS A 152 -9.99 3.52 -3.01
N TYR A 153 -9.66 4.70 -2.51
CA TYR A 153 -10.26 5.96 -2.97
C TYR A 153 -9.72 6.47 -4.31
N GLU A 154 -8.57 6.00 -4.76
CA GLU A 154 -7.97 6.41 -6.05
C GLU A 154 -8.26 5.42 -7.19
N VAL A 155 -9.11 4.42 -6.94
CA VAL A 155 -9.56 3.44 -7.93
C VAL A 155 -10.95 3.82 -8.43
N TYR A 156 -11.09 4.01 -9.74
CA TYR A 156 -12.34 4.46 -10.36
C TYR A 156 -13.18 3.31 -10.93
N ASN A 157 -14.51 3.47 -10.92
CA ASN A 157 -15.47 2.48 -11.45
C ASN A 157 -15.21 2.09 -12.91
N ASP A 158 -14.88 3.07 -13.75
CA ASP A 158 -14.56 2.84 -15.17
C ASP A 158 -13.32 1.98 -15.35
N ALA A 159 -12.32 2.17 -14.48
CA ALA A 159 -11.12 1.36 -14.48
C ALA A 159 -11.40 -0.08 -14.04
N ILE A 160 -12.17 -0.30 -12.97
CA ILE A 160 -12.60 -1.65 -12.57
C ILE A 160 -13.36 -2.35 -13.69
N THR A 161 -14.23 -1.62 -14.40
CA THR A 161 -14.97 -2.14 -15.56
C THR A 161 -14.04 -2.54 -16.70
N ARG A 162 -13.03 -1.71 -17.00
CA ARG A 162 -11.98 -2.00 -17.98
C ARG A 162 -11.17 -3.23 -17.58
N LEU A 163 -10.69 -3.29 -16.33
CA LEU A 163 -9.89 -4.41 -15.83
C LEU A 163 -10.66 -5.74 -15.88
N ARG A 164 -11.93 -5.77 -15.48
CA ARG A 164 -12.77 -6.98 -15.59
C ARG A 164 -12.93 -7.47 -17.03
N ARG A 165 -12.98 -6.55 -17.99
CA ARG A 165 -13.08 -6.88 -19.42
C ARG A 165 -11.75 -7.42 -19.96
N ASP A 166 -10.64 -6.78 -19.58
CA ASP A 166 -9.33 -7.07 -20.13
C ASP A 166 -8.69 -8.31 -19.48
N PHE A 167 -9.04 -8.62 -18.22
CA PHE A 167 -8.52 -9.73 -17.43
C PHE A 167 -9.61 -10.74 -17.06
N ILE A 168 -10.21 -11.38 -18.06
CA ILE A 168 -11.38 -12.28 -17.92
C ILE A 168 -11.21 -13.49 -16.99
N ASN A 169 -9.96 -13.85 -16.66
CA ASN A 169 -9.64 -14.99 -15.82
C ASN A 169 -9.43 -14.60 -14.34
N ALA A 170 -9.31 -13.30 -14.06
CA ALA A 170 -9.20 -12.78 -12.70
C ALA A 170 -10.59 -12.60 -12.09
N ASP A 171 -10.72 -12.92 -10.81
CA ASP A 171 -11.93 -12.63 -10.05
C ASP A 171 -11.76 -11.28 -9.35
N ILE A 172 -12.38 -10.23 -9.88
CA ILE A 172 -12.25 -8.86 -9.37
C ILE A 172 -13.51 -8.50 -8.59
N ILE A 173 -13.37 -8.42 -7.27
CA ILE A 173 -14.39 -7.98 -6.34
C ILE A 173 -14.06 -6.54 -5.93
N TYR A 174 -15.00 -5.64 -6.17
CA TYR A 174 -14.83 -4.22 -5.87
C TYR A 174 -16.02 -3.73 -5.06
N THR A 175 -15.73 -3.12 -3.92
CA THR A 175 -16.71 -2.52 -3.03
C THR A 175 -16.26 -1.12 -2.64
N ASP A 176 -17.14 -0.16 -2.84
CA ASP A 176 -16.87 1.24 -2.52
C ASP A 176 -18.08 1.82 -1.80
N ASP A 177 -17.90 2.15 -0.54
CA ASP A 177 -18.94 2.72 0.31
C ASP A 177 -19.31 4.16 -0.09
N ARG A 178 -18.56 4.78 -1.03
CA ARG A 178 -18.90 6.09 -1.63
C ARG A 178 -20.12 6.04 -2.54
N ILE A 179 -20.54 4.85 -2.99
CA ILE A 179 -21.67 4.66 -3.93
C ILE A 179 -23.05 5.04 -3.30
N GLY A 180 -23.07 5.51 -2.04
CA GLY A 180 -24.27 5.94 -1.33
C GLY A 180 -24.85 7.33 -1.67
N ASP A 181 -24.12 8.23 -2.34
CA ASP A 181 -24.50 9.66 -2.41
C ASP A 181 -24.73 10.24 -3.83
N GLU A 182 -24.86 9.41 -4.86
CA GLU A 182 -25.15 9.86 -6.25
C GLU A 182 -26.59 10.40 -6.48
N ASN A 183 -27.35 10.68 -5.41
CA ASN A 183 -28.64 11.38 -5.48
C ASN A 183 -28.63 12.77 -4.82
N SER A 184 -27.47 13.35 -4.53
CA SER A 184 -27.40 14.78 -4.21
C SER A 184 -27.10 15.57 -5.48
N ASP A 185 -28.12 16.27 -5.98
CA ASP A 185 -28.07 17.28 -7.04
C ASP A 185 -27.04 18.39 -6.73
N SER A 186 -25.75 18.05 -6.80
CA SER A 186 -24.65 18.98 -6.61
C SER A 186 -24.16 19.43 -7.98
N ASP A 187 -24.76 20.55 -8.37
CA ASP A 187 -24.31 21.51 -9.36
C ASP A 187 -22.78 21.44 -9.59
N GLY A 188 -22.41 21.18 -10.84
CA GLY A 188 -21.03 20.89 -11.22
C GLY A 188 -20.11 22.08 -10.98
N SER A 189 -19.07 21.85 -10.17
CA SER A 189 -17.78 22.49 -10.37
C SER A 189 -16.67 21.62 -9.78
N TYR A 190 -16.33 20.52 -10.44
CA TYR A 190 -15.00 19.95 -10.26
C TYR A 190 -13.99 20.94 -10.84
N MET A 191 -13.11 21.44 -9.98
CA MET A 191 -12.00 22.30 -10.37
C MET A 191 -11.11 21.52 -11.35
N ASP A 192 -10.95 22.07 -12.54
CA ASP A 192 -10.02 21.64 -13.57
C ASP A 192 -8.59 21.79 -13.00
N GLU A 193 -7.89 20.68 -12.76
CA GLU A 193 -6.51 20.66 -12.22
C GLU A 193 -5.45 21.12 -13.26
N ASN A 194 -5.83 21.95 -14.23
CA ASN A 194 -4.93 22.52 -15.23
C ASN A 194 -4.34 23.89 -14.83
N GLU A 195 -4.01 24.09 -13.55
CA GLU A 195 -3.24 25.26 -13.10
C GLU A 195 -1.96 24.86 -12.34
N TYR A 196 -1.25 23.86 -12.87
CA TYR A 196 0.18 23.69 -12.58
C TYR A 196 0.96 24.74 -13.38
N ASN A 197 1.08 25.91 -12.75
CA ASN A 197 1.81 27.10 -13.22
C ASN A 197 3.13 26.78 -13.95
N GLU A 198 3.12 27.00 -15.26
CA GLU A 198 4.23 27.63 -15.98
C GLU A 198 4.58 28.96 -15.31
N SER A 199 5.67 28.99 -14.56
CA SER A 199 6.29 30.23 -14.10
C SER A 199 7.80 30.06 -14.06
N LYS A 200 8.39 29.95 -15.26
CA LYS A 200 9.80 30.27 -15.52
C LYS A 200 9.90 31.10 -16.79
N ASP A 201 9.31 32.29 -16.78
CA ASP A 201 9.69 33.36 -17.70
C ASP A 201 9.35 34.71 -17.06
N PHE A 202 10.33 35.29 -16.38
CA PHE A 202 10.43 36.74 -16.33
C PHE A 202 11.89 37.15 -16.56
N GLN A 203 12.03 37.87 -17.66
CA GLN A 203 13.22 38.51 -18.18
C GLN A 203 13.88 39.43 -17.13
N GLN A 204 15.20 39.40 -17.08
CA GLN A 204 15.98 40.60 -16.81
C GLN A 204 17.02 40.78 -17.92
N GLN A 205 16.55 41.35 -19.02
CA GLN A 205 17.40 42.17 -19.89
C GLN A 205 17.28 43.61 -19.42
N HIS A 206 18.39 44.18 -18.97
CA HIS A 206 18.66 45.60 -19.22
C HIS A 206 20.15 45.78 -19.47
N SER A 207 20.41 46.09 -20.73
CA SER A 207 21.63 46.60 -21.35
C SER A 207 22.10 47.91 -20.74
N SER A 208 23.41 48.09 -20.69
CA SER A 208 24.03 49.39 -20.96
C SER A 208 25.44 49.17 -21.48
N ASP A 209 25.57 49.25 -22.80
CA ASP A 209 26.76 49.66 -23.50
C ASP A 209 27.05 51.14 -23.18
N SER A 210 28.33 51.48 -22.99
CA SER A 210 28.87 52.78 -23.38
C SER A 210 30.38 52.65 -23.55
N ASP A 211 30.80 52.80 -24.79
CA ASP A 211 32.17 52.94 -25.28
C ASP A 211 32.87 54.19 -24.73
N ASP A 212 34.15 54.05 -24.35
CA ASP A 212 35.33 54.87 -24.71
C ASP A 212 36.52 54.63 -23.75
#